data_AF-A0A7W6MEK6-F1
#
_entry.id   AF-A0A7W6MEK6-F1
#
_cell.length_a   1.000
_cell.length_b   1.000
_cell.length_c   1.000
_cell.angle_alpha   90.00
_cell.angle_beta   90.00
_cell.angle_gamma   90.00
#
_symmetry.space_group_name_H-M   'P 1'
#
loop_
_entity.id
_entity.type
_entity.pdbx_description
1 polymer ?
#
loop_
_entity_poly.entity_id
_entity_poly.type
_entity_poly.pdbx_seq_one_letter_code
_entity_poly.pdbx_strand_id
1 'polypeptide(L)'
;MSAADAEYRVRHQSFWFVACLAVLVAQVVAEHLMGRVPICSCGYVKLWEGGVNTSGNSQHLSDWYTPSHIIHGFLFYGLSYLLLRRKPLMARLLLALVIESGWELLENSPLIIDRYRTATIALDYYGDSILNSAMDTVFMCLGFFFAWRAPVALTVAIAIFFEIFTGYVIRDNLTLNVVMLIWPVEAIKVWQGGV
;
A
#
# COMPACT_ATOMS: atom_id res chain seq x y z
N MET A 1 32.29 1.18 24.24
CA MET A 1 31.03 0.47 23.90
C MET A 1 31.24 -0.99 24.24
N SER A 2 30.49 -1.53 25.20
CA SER A 2 30.71 -2.90 25.70
C SER A 2 30.21 -3.95 24.70
N ALA A 3 30.79 -5.14 24.71
CA ALA A 3 30.26 -6.30 23.97
C ALA A 3 28.79 -6.59 24.34
N ALA A 4 28.42 -6.38 25.62
CA ALA A 4 27.04 -6.50 26.09
C ALA A 4 26.10 -5.44 25.46
N ASP A 5 26.59 -4.22 25.22
CA ASP A 5 25.81 -3.16 24.56
C ASP A 5 25.62 -3.44 23.06
N ALA A 6 26.56 -4.17 22.45
CA ALA A 6 26.44 -4.61 21.06
C ALA A 6 25.42 -5.74 20.94
N GLU A 7 25.53 -6.76 21.80
CA GLU A 7 24.62 -7.91 21.85
C GLU A 7 23.16 -7.48 22.14
N TYR A 8 22.96 -6.58 23.11
CA TYR A 8 21.63 -6.03 23.41
C TYR A 8 21.01 -5.31 22.21
N ARG A 9 21.79 -4.50 21.48
CA ARG A 9 21.31 -3.80 20.28
C ARG A 9 20.93 -4.77 19.16
N VAL A 10 21.76 -5.79 18.92
CA VAL A 10 21.48 -6.82 17.90
C VAL A 10 20.18 -7.53 18.24
N ARG A 11 20.02 -8.03 19.47
CA ARG A 11 18.80 -8.72 19.90
C ARG A 11 17.55 -7.84 19.79
N HIS A 12 17.68 -6.55 20.13
CA HIS A 12 16.59 -5.60 20.02
C HIS A 12 16.21 -5.31 18.56
N GLN A 13 17.18 -5.20 17.64
CA GLN A 13 16.91 -5.04 16.20
C GLN A 13 16.27 -6.29 15.59
N SER A 14 16.76 -7.48 15.95
CA SER A 14 16.18 -8.76 15.52
C SER A 14 14.72 -8.89 15.94
N PHE A 15 14.38 -8.48 17.17
CA PHE A 15 13.00 -8.49 17.65
C PHE A 15 12.06 -7.67 16.75
N TRP A 16 12.43 -6.41 16.44
CA TRP A 16 11.57 -5.57 15.60
C TRP A 16 11.47 -6.07 14.17
N PHE A 17 12.56 -6.59 13.61
CA PHE A 17 12.54 -7.19 12.28
C PHE A 17 11.59 -8.39 12.22
N VAL A 18 11.66 -9.29 13.21
CA VAL A 18 10.75 -10.43 13.32
C VAL A 18 9.30 -9.96 13.49
N ALA A 19 9.05 -8.91 14.27
CA ALA A 19 7.70 -8.35 14.41
C ALA A 19 7.17 -7.81 13.08
N CYS A 20 7.98 -7.09 12.30
CA CYS A 20 7.60 -6.61 10.97
C CYS A 20 7.26 -7.76 10.03
N LEU A 21 8.11 -8.80 9.99
CA LEU A 21 7.87 -9.98 9.17
C LEU A 21 6.60 -10.72 9.61
N ALA A 22 6.35 -10.81 10.91
CA ALA A 22 5.15 -11.44 11.45
C ALA A 22 3.87 -10.72 11.01
N VAL A 23 3.87 -9.39 10.89
CA VAL A 23 2.72 -8.62 10.39
C VAL A 23 2.45 -8.94 8.91
N LEU A 24 3.48 -8.93 8.07
CA LEU A 24 3.32 -9.28 6.65
C LEU A 24 2.83 -10.72 6.47
N VAL A 25 3.37 -11.67 7.24
CA VAL A 25 2.91 -13.06 7.22
C VAL A 25 1.45 -13.15 7.70
N ALA A 26 1.07 -12.39 8.73
CA ALA A 26 -0.29 -12.37 9.23
C ALA A 26 -1.28 -11.83 8.19
N GLN A 27 -0.91 -10.78 7.43
CA GLN A 27 -1.71 -10.29 6.30
C GLN A 27 -1.91 -11.39 5.26
N VAL A 28 -0.82 -11.98 4.74
CA VAL A 28 -0.87 -13.05 3.73
C VAL A 28 -1.75 -14.23 4.19
N VAL A 29 -1.62 -14.65 5.45
CA VAL A 29 -2.44 -15.73 6.01
C VAL A 29 -3.90 -15.30 6.14
N ALA A 30 -4.18 -14.09 6.62
CA ALA A 30 -5.55 -13.59 6.76
C ALA A 30 -6.24 -13.48 5.40
N GLU A 31 -5.58 -12.96 4.37
CA GLU A 31 -6.11 -12.91 3.01
C GLU A 31 -6.37 -14.30 2.42
N HIS A 32 -5.48 -15.25 2.68
CA HIS A 32 -5.70 -16.64 2.31
C HIS A 32 -6.96 -17.21 2.99
N LEU A 33 -7.16 -16.92 4.28
CA LEU A 33 -8.36 -17.32 5.01
C LEU A 33 -9.63 -16.59 4.54
N MET A 34 -9.49 -15.38 3.97
CA MET A 34 -10.56 -14.64 3.31
C MET A 34 -10.90 -15.19 1.91
N GLY A 35 -10.15 -16.19 1.42
CA GLY A 35 -10.37 -16.82 0.12
C GLY A 35 -9.77 -16.06 -1.07
N ARG A 36 -8.81 -15.16 -0.83
CA ARG A 36 -8.09 -14.43 -1.89
C ARG A 36 -7.26 -15.39 -2.73
N VAL A 37 -7.15 -15.12 -4.03
CA VAL A 37 -6.34 -15.93 -4.94
C VAL A 37 -4.85 -15.69 -4.68
N PRO A 38 -3.98 -16.71 -4.64
CA PRO A 38 -2.56 -16.51 -4.35
C PRO A 38 -1.84 -15.63 -5.37
N ILE A 39 -2.20 -15.78 -6.65
CA ILE A 39 -1.69 -15.02 -7.80
C ILE A 39 -2.84 -14.76 -8.76
N CYS A 40 -2.62 -13.92 -9.78
CA CYS A 40 -3.55 -13.73 -10.88
C CYS A 40 -4.18 -15.04 -11.39
N SER A 41 -5.50 -15.03 -11.53
CA SER A 41 -6.28 -16.15 -12.11
C SER A 41 -5.89 -16.50 -13.55
N CYS A 42 -5.16 -15.60 -14.23
CA CYS A 42 -4.56 -15.81 -15.54
C CYS A 42 -3.40 -16.83 -15.56
N GLY A 43 -2.92 -17.27 -14.39
CA GLY A 43 -1.91 -18.35 -14.27
C GLY A 43 -0.46 -17.91 -14.49
N TYR A 44 -0.21 -16.61 -14.60
CA TYR A 44 1.14 -16.04 -14.72
C TYR A 44 1.26 -14.73 -13.92
N VAL A 45 2.51 -14.28 -13.75
CA VAL A 45 2.84 -13.09 -12.97
C VAL A 45 3.56 -12.08 -13.85
N LYS A 46 3.07 -10.84 -13.89
CA LYS A 46 3.75 -9.70 -14.51
C LYS A 46 4.51 -8.90 -13.45
N LEU A 47 5.60 -8.28 -13.88
CA LEU A 47 6.27 -7.25 -13.09
C LEU A 47 5.41 -5.99 -12.99
N TRP A 48 4.78 -5.60 -14.11
CA TRP A 48 3.96 -4.40 -14.25
C TRP A 48 2.68 -4.71 -15.04
N GLU A 49 1.53 -4.33 -14.51
CA GLU A 49 0.26 -4.30 -15.24
C GLU A 49 -0.04 -2.87 -15.72
N GLY A 50 -0.08 -2.70 -17.04
CA GLY A 50 -0.37 -1.41 -17.67
C GLY A 50 -1.85 -1.19 -17.96
N GLY A 51 -2.69 -2.22 -17.84
CA GLY A 51 -4.12 -2.12 -18.13
C GLY A 51 -4.92 -1.55 -16.95
N VAL A 52 -5.40 -0.31 -17.08
CA VAL A 52 -6.16 0.41 -16.04
C VAL A 52 -7.46 -0.29 -15.66
N ASN A 53 -8.33 -0.56 -16.63
CA ASN A 53 -9.63 -1.20 -16.44
C ASN A 53 -9.58 -2.65 -16.92
N THR A 54 -8.58 -3.40 -16.46
CA THR A 54 -8.40 -4.81 -16.81
C THR A 54 -8.45 -5.69 -15.58
N SER A 55 -8.86 -6.95 -15.76
CA SER A 55 -8.84 -7.95 -14.69
C SER A 55 -7.44 -8.32 -14.20
N GLY A 56 -6.37 -7.83 -14.85
CA GLY A 56 -5.00 -7.99 -14.36
C GLY A 56 -4.59 -6.92 -13.34
N ASN A 57 -5.33 -5.81 -13.26
CA ASN A 57 -5.07 -4.77 -12.28
C ASN A 57 -5.34 -5.33 -10.87
N SER A 58 -4.46 -5.01 -9.93
CA SER A 58 -4.46 -5.60 -8.59
C SER A 58 -4.18 -7.13 -8.53
N GLN A 59 -3.63 -7.72 -9.58
CA GLN A 59 -3.34 -9.17 -9.63
C GLN A 59 -1.86 -9.52 -9.81
N HIS A 60 -1.01 -8.51 -10.01
CA HIS A 60 0.39 -8.66 -10.39
C HIS A 60 1.33 -7.94 -9.40
N LEU A 61 2.65 -7.97 -9.64
CA LEU A 61 3.60 -7.39 -8.68
C LEU A 61 3.43 -5.89 -8.51
N SER A 62 3.13 -5.16 -9.59
CA SER A 62 2.87 -3.73 -9.54
C SER A 62 1.92 -3.32 -10.65
N ASP A 63 1.24 -2.21 -10.42
CA ASP A 63 0.25 -1.64 -11.31
C ASP A 63 0.10 -0.13 -11.05
N TRP A 64 -0.95 0.48 -11.61
CA TRP A 64 -1.16 1.91 -11.51
C TRP A 64 -1.47 2.45 -10.11
N TYR A 65 -1.77 1.59 -9.14
CA TYR A 65 -1.97 1.94 -7.73
C TYR A 65 -0.70 1.78 -6.89
N THR A 66 0.33 1.11 -7.39
CA THR A 66 1.66 1.05 -6.74
C THR A 66 2.22 2.43 -6.32
N PRO A 67 2.10 3.52 -7.12
CA PRO A 67 2.49 4.86 -6.66
C PRO A 67 1.77 5.33 -5.39
N SER A 68 0.50 4.96 -5.20
CA SER A 68 -0.29 5.26 -3.99
C SER A 68 0.29 4.56 -2.76
N HIS A 69 0.70 3.30 -2.86
CA HIS A 69 1.36 2.59 -1.75
C HIS A 69 2.72 3.20 -1.42
N ILE A 70 3.49 3.67 -2.41
CA ILE A 70 4.71 4.45 -2.13
C ILE A 70 4.38 5.73 -1.34
N ILE A 71 3.29 6.43 -1.70
CA ILE A 71 2.79 7.60 -0.97
C ILE A 71 2.37 7.21 0.45
N HIS A 72 1.68 6.09 0.66
CA HIS A 72 1.39 5.56 2.01
C HIS A 72 2.67 5.42 2.82
N GLY A 73 3.74 4.89 2.21
CA GLY A 73 5.06 4.82 2.83
C GLY A 73 5.57 6.17 3.32
N PHE A 74 5.41 7.23 2.51
CA PHE A 74 5.79 8.60 2.89
C PHE A 74 4.94 9.12 4.06
N LEU A 75 3.62 8.95 3.97
CA LEU A 75 2.66 9.40 4.97
C LEU A 75 2.88 8.68 6.31
N PHE A 76 3.07 7.37 6.29
CA PHE A 76 3.26 6.56 7.48
C PHE A 76 4.65 6.74 8.09
N TYR A 77 5.68 7.02 7.30
CA TYR A 77 6.94 7.51 7.87
C TYR A 77 6.74 8.83 8.60
N GLY A 78 6.05 9.80 8.00
CA GLY A 78 5.72 11.07 8.66
C GLY A 78 4.95 10.87 9.97
N LEU A 79 3.88 10.08 9.92
CA LEU A 79 3.04 9.76 11.09
C LEU A 79 3.83 9.04 12.19
N SER A 80 4.50 7.94 11.85
CA SER A 80 5.28 7.16 12.82
C SER A 80 6.48 7.94 13.35
N TYR A 81 7.08 8.83 12.56
CA TYR A 81 8.10 9.76 13.03
C TYR A 81 7.52 10.66 14.11
N LEU A 82 6.33 11.26 13.91
CA LEU A 82 5.70 12.14 14.90
C LEU A 82 5.33 11.40 16.20
N LEU A 83 4.72 10.21 16.09
CA LEU A 83 4.24 9.45 17.25
C LEU A 83 5.35 8.72 18.01
N LEU A 84 6.36 8.22 17.31
CA LEU A 84 7.41 7.35 17.84
C LEU A 84 8.80 7.97 17.68
N ARG A 85 8.92 9.30 17.84
CA ARG A 85 10.18 10.08 17.70
C ARG A 85 11.37 9.47 18.44
N ARG A 86 11.16 8.90 19.62
CA ARG A 86 12.22 8.32 20.47
C ARG A 86 12.46 6.82 20.27
N LYS A 87 11.69 6.16 19.40
CA LYS A 87 11.79 4.72 19.14
C LYS A 87 12.71 4.43 17.95
N PRO A 88 13.27 3.21 17.86
CA PRO A 88 14.10 2.81 16.72
C PRO A 88 13.30 2.82 15.42
N LEU A 89 14.00 2.96 14.29
CA LEU A 89 13.37 3.00 12.96
C LEU A 89 12.47 1.79 12.68
N MET A 90 12.89 0.59 13.09
CA MET A 90 12.09 -0.62 12.88
C MET A 90 10.77 -0.63 13.68
N ALA A 91 10.71 0.04 14.84
CA ALA A 91 9.45 0.20 15.56
C ALA A 91 8.51 1.18 14.84
N ARG A 92 9.06 2.19 14.15
CA ARG A 92 8.30 3.11 13.30
C ARG A 92 7.76 2.40 12.06
N LEU A 93 8.61 1.57 11.44
CA LEU A 93 8.21 0.70 10.33
C LEU A 93 7.12 -0.29 10.76
N LEU A 94 7.23 -0.89 11.95
CA LEU A 94 6.20 -1.79 12.46
C LEU A 94 4.83 -1.09 12.54
N LEU A 95 4.77 0.16 13.00
CA LEU A 95 3.52 0.93 13.00
C LEU A 95 3.00 1.14 11.57
N ALA A 96 3.87 1.48 10.62
CA ALA A 96 3.49 1.65 9.22
C ALA A 96 2.93 0.34 8.62
N LEU A 97 3.60 -0.79 8.88
CA LEU A 97 3.14 -2.12 8.47
C LEU A 97 1.78 -2.49 9.07
N VAL A 98 1.56 -2.23 10.35
CA VAL A 98 0.27 -2.53 10.98
C VAL A 98 -0.86 -1.72 10.33
N ILE A 99 -0.60 -0.46 9.98
CA ILE A 99 -1.60 0.39 9.32
C ILE A 99 -1.84 -0.09 7.89
N GLU A 100 -0.79 -0.30 7.10
CA GLU A 100 -0.90 -0.75 5.71
C GLU A 100 -1.54 -2.13 5.62
N SER A 101 -1.03 -3.13 6.36
CA SER A 101 -1.64 -4.45 6.39
C SER A 101 -3.08 -4.42 6.89
N GLY A 102 -3.42 -3.49 7.80
CA GLY A 102 -4.80 -3.27 8.22
C GLY A 102 -5.68 -2.70 7.10
N TRP A 103 -5.12 -1.80 6.28
CA TRP A 103 -5.76 -1.27 5.08
C TRP A 103 -5.95 -2.36 4.03
N GLU A 104 -4.92 -3.11 3.68
CA GLU A 104 -4.96 -4.22 2.72
C GLU A 104 -6.05 -5.25 3.04
N LEU A 105 -6.14 -5.65 4.32
CA LEU A 105 -7.20 -6.57 4.77
C LEU A 105 -8.60 -5.95 4.70
N LEU A 106 -8.71 -4.64 4.95
CA LEU A 106 -9.98 -3.94 4.88
C LEU A 106 -10.41 -3.73 3.42
N GLU A 107 -9.49 -3.33 2.55
CA GLU A 107 -9.65 -3.20 1.11
C GLU A 107 -10.12 -4.50 0.48
N ASN A 108 -9.48 -5.61 0.85
CA ASN A 108 -9.84 -6.95 0.40
C ASN A 108 -11.05 -7.57 1.12
N SER A 109 -11.75 -6.81 1.96
CA SER A 109 -12.99 -7.25 2.60
C SER A 109 -14.21 -7.00 1.71
N PRO A 110 -15.31 -7.77 1.88
CA PRO A 110 -16.55 -7.52 1.15
C PRO A 110 -17.06 -6.09 1.29
N LEU A 111 -16.85 -5.47 2.47
CA LEU A 111 -17.29 -4.10 2.75
C LEU A 111 -16.70 -3.09 1.77
N ILE A 112 -15.39 -3.14 1.53
CA ILE A 112 -14.71 -2.18 0.66
C ILE A 112 -14.79 -2.59 -0.81
N ILE A 113 -14.71 -3.88 -1.13
CA ILE A 113 -14.91 -4.35 -2.51
C ILE A 113 -16.28 -3.93 -3.04
N ASP A 114 -17.36 -4.17 -2.28
CA ASP A 114 -18.70 -3.78 -2.71
C ASP A 114 -18.84 -2.25 -2.76
N ARG A 115 -18.14 -1.52 -1.89
CA ARG A 115 -18.05 -0.06 -1.96
C ARG A 115 -17.40 0.39 -3.26
N TYR A 116 -16.24 -0.15 -3.64
CA TYR A 116 -15.60 0.18 -4.91
C TYR A 116 -16.49 -0.14 -6.10
N ARG A 117 -17.09 -1.34 -6.15
CA ARG A 117 -17.99 -1.74 -7.25
C ARG A 117 -19.22 -0.86 -7.40
N THR A 118 -19.71 -0.26 -6.31
CA THR A 118 -20.91 0.60 -6.33
C THR A 118 -20.59 2.09 -6.45
N ALA A 119 -19.45 2.52 -5.91
CA ALA A 119 -19.06 3.92 -5.81
C ALA A 119 -18.06 4.37 -6.87
N THR A 120 -17.32 3.47 -7.53
CA THR A 120 -16.33 3.83 -8.56
C THR A 120 -16.64 3.13 -9.89
N ILE A 121 -15.82 3.39 -10.91
CA ILE A 121 -15.90 2.71 -12.22
C ILE A 121 -15.39 1.27 -12.19
N ALA A 122 -14.92 0.79 -11.03
CA ALA A 122 -14.29 -0.51 -10.85
C ALA A 122 -15.33 -1.65 -10.71
N LEU A 123 -16.26 -1.77 -11.65
CA LEU A 123 -17.34 -2.77 -11.63
C LEU A 123 -16.81 -4.21 -11.56
N ASP A 124 -15.64 -4.45 -12.16
CA ASP A 124 -14.92 -5.72 -12.21
C ASP A 124 -13.76 -5.82 -11.20
N TYR A 125 -13.78 -5.01 -10.14
CA TYR A 125 -12.85 -5.18 -9.03
C TYR A 125 -13.35 -6.26 -8.09
N TYR A 126 -12.57 -7.34 -7.97
CA TYR A 126 -12.89 -8.50 -7.13
C TYR A 126 -12.02 -8.58 -5.89
N GLY A 127 -11.22 -7.54 -5.61
CA GLY A 127 -10.12 -7.59 -4.65
C GLY A 127 -8.82 -8.06 -5.29
N ASP A 128 -7.76 -7.87 -4.53
CA ASP A 128 -6.40 -8.13 -4.94
C ASP A 128 -6.07 -9.62 -4.82
N SER A 129 -5.08 -10.04 -5.60
CA SER A 129 -4.39 -11.30 -5.30
C SER A 129 -3.51 -11.12 -4.06
N ILE A 130 -3.28 -12.20 -3.30
CA ILE A 130 -2.37 -12.19 -2.13
C ILE A 130 -0.97 -11.68 -2.52
N LEU A 131 -0.50 -12.04 -3.71
CA LEU A 131 0.77 -11.55 -4.25
C LEU A 131 0.78 -10.02 -4.41
N ASN A 132 -0.30 -9.45 -4.97
CA ASN A 132 -0.39 -8.02 -5.20
C ASN A 132 -0.46 -7.26 -3.88
N SER A 133 -1.39 -7.61 -2.99
CA SER A 133 -1.50 -7.00 -1.66
C SER A 133 -0.20 -7.05 -0.84
N ALA A 134 0.49 -8.20 -0.86
CA ALA A 134 1.80 -8.33 -0.22
C ALA A 134 2.86 -7.42 -0.87
N MET A 135 2.81 -7.26 -2.20
CA MET A 135 3.71 -6.36 -2.92
C MET A 135 3.39 -4.89 -2.67
N ASP A 136 2.12 -4.52 -2.54
CA ASP A 136 1.71 -3.17 -2.17
C ASP A 136 2.26 -2.78 -0.79
N THR A 137 2.21 -3.71 0.16
CA THR A 137 2.89 -3.55 1.46
C THR A 137 4.42 -3.41 1.32
N VAL A 138 5.04 -4.11 0.36
CA VAL A 138 6.47 -3.95 0.06
C VAL A 138 6.75 -2.57 -0.55
N PHE A 139 5.92 -2.06 -1.46
CA PHE A 139 6.07 -0.73 -2.05
C PHE A 139 5.85 0.38 -1.02
N MET A 140 4.92 0.19 -0.08
CA MET A 140 4.80 1.04 1.11
C MET A 140 6.09 1.05 1.91
N CYS A 141 6.70 -0.11 2.18
CA CYS A 141 7.99 -0.17 2.87
C CYS A 141 9.10 0.57 2.10
N LEU A 142 9.14 0.43 0.76
CA LEU A 142 10.10 1.15 -0.08
C LEU A 142 9.91 2.67 0.03
N GLY A 143 8.66 3.15 -0.04
CA GLY A 143 8.31 4.54 0.20
C GLY A 143 8.75 5.03 1.58
N PHE A 144 8.47 4.24 2.63
CA PHE A 144 8.87 4.55 4.00
C PHE A 144 10.38 4.73 4.14
N PHE A 145 11.17 3.80 3.60
CA PHE A 145 12.64 3.89 3.65
C PHE A 145 13.19 5.04 2.80
N PHE A 146 12.55 5.34 1.68
CA PHE A 146 12.88 6.52 0.89
C PHE A 146 12.66 7.79 1.70
N ALA A 147 11.47 7.99 2.28
CA ALA A 147 11.13 9.16 3.08
C ALA A 147 12.00 9.31 4.33
N TRP A 148 12.50 8.20 4.89
CA TRP A 148 13.46 8.23 5.99
C TRP A 148 14.79 8.92 5.64
N ARG A 149 15.24 8.82 4.38
CA ARG A 149 16.56 9.31 3.94
C ARG A 149 16.48 10.55 3.06
N ALA A 150 15.40 10.71 2.30
CA ALA A 150 15.23 11.79 1.35
C ALA A 150 14.92 13.13 2.03
N PRO A 151 15.29 14.27 1.41
CA PRO A 151 14.80 15.57 1.84
C PRO A 151 13.26 15.63 1.81
N VAL A 152 12.67 16.34 2.77
CA VAL A 152 11.20 16.49 2.84
C VAL A 152 10.64 17.09 1.55
N ALA A 153 11.31 18.11 1.00
CA ALA A 153 10.89 18.74 -0.27
C ALA A 153 10.88 17.76 -1.44
N LEU A 154 11.86 16.85 -1.53
CA LEU A 154 11.91 15.83 -2.58
C LEU A 154 10.79 14.81 -2.40
N THR A 155 10.53 14.37 -1.16
CA THR A 155 9.45 13.43 -0.83
C THR A 155 8.09 14.00 -1.22
N VAL A 156 7.84 15.27 -0.87
CA VAL A 156 6.60 15.98 -1.22
C VAL A 156 6.49 16.17 -2.74
N ALA A 157 7.57 16.54 -3.42
CA ALA A 157 7.56 16.70 -4.87
C ALA A 157 7.22 15.39 -5.61
N ILE A 158 7.77 14.25 -5.15
CA ILE A 158 7.46 12.94 -5.72
C ILE A 158 6.01 12.54 -5.46
N ALA A 159 5.48 12.79 -4.25
CA ALA A 159 4.08 12.51 -3.94
C ALA A 159 3.13 13.30 -4.86
N ILE A 160 3.38 14.60 -5.02
CA ILE A 160 2.60 15.46 -5.93
C ILE A 160 2.73 14.97 -7.37
N PHE A 161 3.94 14.60 -7.80
CA PHE A 161 4.15 14.06 -9.14
C PHE A 161 3.34 12.78 -9.36
N PHE A 162 3.37 11.82 -8.43
CA PHE A 162 2.59 10.59 -8.55
C PHE A 162 1.08 10.83 -8.57
N GLU A 163 0.57 11.72 -7.72
CA GLU A 163 -0.87 12.08 -7.69
C GLU A 163 -1.32 12.72 -9.01
N ILE A 164 -0.54 13.64 -9.56
CA ILE A 164 -0.88 14.31 -10.82
C ILE A 164 -0.71 13.33 -12.00
N PHE A 165 0.37 12.54 -11.99
CA PHE A 165 0.70 11.61 -13.07
C PHE A 165 -0.36 10.52 -13.20
N THR A 166 -0.70 9.82 -12.11
CA THR A 166 -1.77 8.81 -12.12
C THR A 166 -3.13 9.46 -12.41
N GLY A 167 -3.43 10.58 -11.75
CA GLY A 167 -4.67 11.33 -11.96
C GLY A 167 -4.88 11.80 -13.39
N TYR A 168 -3.80 11.98 -14.17
CA TYR A 168 -3.86 12.28 -15.59
C TYR A 168 -3.91 11.02 -16.46
N VAL A 169 -3.01 10.06 -16.23
CA VAL A 169 -2.83 8.88 -17.10
C VAL A 169 -3.98 7.90 -16.98
N ILE A 170 -4.40 7.61 -15.75
CA ILE A 170 -5.45 6.62 -15.47
C ILE A 170 -6.77 7.27 -15.03
N ARG A 171 -6.80 8.61 -14.96
CA ARG A 171 -7.94 9.41 -14.50
C ARG A 171 -8.37 9.11 -13.06
N ASP A 172 -7.49 8.47 -12.29
CA ASP A 172 -7.65 8.18 -10.87
C ASP A 172 -6.32 8.33 -10.13
N ASN A 173 -6.36 8.55 -8.83
CA ASN A 173 -5.19 8.62 -7.95
C ASN A 173 -5.61 8.37 -6.49
N LEU A 174 -4.67 8.40 -5.54
CA LEU A 174 -5.00 8.14 -4.13
C LEU A 174 -6.06 9.12 -3.60
N THR A 175 -5.90 10.41 -3.89
CA THR A 175 -6.84 11.44 -3.40
C THR A 175 -8.25 11.20 -3.92
N LEU A 176 -8.40 10.98 -5.23
CA LEU A 176 -9.70 10.74 -5.86
C LEU A 176 -10.32 9.44 -5.35
N ASN A 177 -9.51 8.38 -5.21
CA ASN A 177 -9.95 7.10 -4.67
C ASN A 177 -10.50 7.23 -3.24
N VAL A 178 -9.78 7.92 -2.34
CA VAL A 178 -10.23 8.18 -0.96
C VAL A 178 -11.52 9.01 -0.92
N VAL A 179 -11.61 10.07 -1.73
CA VAL A 179 -12.82 10.89 -1.82
C VAL A 179 -14.00 10.03 -2.27
N MET A 180 -13.82 9.26 -3.34
CA MET A 180 -14.88 8.41 -3.90
C MET A 180 -15.33 7.31 -2.95
N LEU A 181 -14.41 6.76 -2.15
CA LEU A 181 -14.72 5.74 -1.15
C LEU A 181 -15.58 6.29 0.00
N ILE A 182 -15.23 7.48 0.52
CA ILE A 182 -15.91 8.09 1.67
C ILE A 182 -17.20 8.78 1.22
N TRP A 183 -17.10 9.64 0.21
CA TRP A 183 -18.17 10.49 -0.28
C TRP A 183 -18.18 10.53 -1.81
N PRO A 184 -18.90 9.59 -2.47
CA PRO A 184 -18.92 9.49 -3.92
C PRO A 184 -19.43 10.79 -4.58
N VAL A 185 -18.67 11.32 -5.53
CA VAL A 185 -19.01 12.55 -6.26
C VAL A 185 -19.19 12.24 -7.74
N GLU A 186 -20.34 12.62 -8.30
CA GLU A 186 -20.69 12.32 -9.69
C GLU A 186 -19.69 12.90 -10.70
N ALA A 187 -19.21 14.13 -10.47
CA ALA A 187 -18.21 14.75 -11.34
C ALA A 187 -16.88 13.95 -11.39
N ILE A 188 -16.48 13.33 -10.28
CA ILE A 188 -15.28 12.49 -10.24
C ILE A 188 -15.54 11.15 -10.96
N LYS A 189 -16.72 10.55 -10.79
CA LYS A 189 -17.11 9.35 -11.57
C LYS A 189 -17.05 9.59 -13.06
N VAL A 190 -17.60 10.72 -13.53
CA VAL A 190 -17.57 11.10 -14.96
C VAL A 190 -16.14 11.33 -15.43
N TRP A 191 -15.28 11.95 -14.61
CA TRP A 191 -13.86 12.11 -14.92
C TRP A 191 -13.14 10.77 -15.07
N GLN A 192 -13.31 9.86 -14.10
CA GLN A 192 -12.71 8.52 -14.10
C GLN A 192 -13.23 7.68 -15.28
N GLY A 193 -14.53 7.77 -15.59
CA GLY A 193 -15.18 7.03 -16.67
C GLY A 193 -14.99 7.61 -18.07
N GLY A 194 -14.39 8.80 -18.19
CA GLY A 194 -14.03 9.37 -19.48
C GLY A 194 -12.92 8.51 -20.10
N VAL A 195 -13.18 7.87 -21.23
CA VAL A 195 -12.11 7.32 -22.08
C VAL A 195 -11.63 8.45 -22.98
#